data_AF-A0A4U6P6Y6-F1
#
_entry.id   AF-A0A4U6P6Y6-F1
#
_cell.length_a   1.000
_cell.length_b   1.000
_cell.length_c   1.000
_cell.angle_alpha   90.00
_cell.angle_beta   90.00
_cell.angle_gamma   90.00
#
_symmetry.space_group_name_H-M   'P 1'
#
loop_
_entity.id
_entity.type
_entity.pdbx_description
1 polymer ?
#
loop_
_entity_poly.entity_id
_entity_poly.type
_entity_poly.pdbx_seq_one_letter_code
_entity_poly.pdbx_strand_id
1 'polypeptide(L)'
;MIITAALRAFPLIFHAAARRLLVKTLALTLLLFALLGVGLWAAFHATRLHFGWGEGDGWGGMAEAAATGLAMIAASWLLFRTIAMLVMGLFADDVIEAVERDTYPQAVGRPVGYARSFHYALRSVGRTLGWNLLALPGYVLLLVTGFGTIGLFLAVNAYLLGRDLADMVEPRHPGLPPIGRGNRWLMGLVSALLFLIPLVNLLAPIWSAAMAVHMLLGSKRKPV
;
A
#
# COMPACT_ATOMS: atom_id res chain seq x y z
N MET A 1 -1.85 30.90 -5.24
CA MET A 1 -0.65 30.21 -5.79
C MET A 1 -0.79 28.69 -5.82
N ILE A 2 -1.23 28.02 -4.74
CA ILE A 2 -1.50 26.56 -4.72
C ILE A 2 -2.71 26.19 -5.60
N ILE A 3 -3.78 26.96 -5.55
CA ILE A 3 -5.01 26.74 -6.35
C ILE A 3 -4.72 26.88 -7.86
N THR A 4 -3.89 27.86 -8.23
CA THR A 4 -3.44 28.06 -9.62
C THR A 4 -2.49 26.96 -10.11
N ALA A 5 -1.72 26.33 -9.22
CA ALA A 5 -0.88 25.18 -9.55
C ALA A 5 -1.72 23.90 -9.72
N ALA A 6 -2.73 23.68 -8.86
CA ALA A 6 -3.69 22.59 -9.00
C ALA A 6 -4.54 22.70 -10.29
N LEU A 7 -4.97 23.91 -10.64
CA LEU A 7 -5.71 24.17 -11.88
C LEU A 7 -4.84 24.04 -13.14
N ARG A 8 -3.52 24.30 -13.05
CA ARG A 8 -2.57 24.07 -14.17
C ARG A 8 -2.12 22.61 -14.30
N ALA A 9 -2.27 21.80 -13.25
CA ALA A 9 -2.06 20.35 -13.32
C ALA A 9 -3.27 19.61 -13.94
N PHE A 10 -4.46 20.23 -13.92
CA PHE A 10 -5.68 19.66 -14.47
C PHE A 10 -5.58 19.32 -15.98
N PRO A 11 -4.99 20.17 -16.86
CA PRO A 11 -4.69 19.84 -18.25
C PRO A 11 -3.65 18.72 -18.44
N LEU A 12 -2.74 18.50 -17.49
CA LEU A 12 -1.74 17.42 -17.59
C LEU A 12 -2.40 16.03 -17.48
N ILE A 13 -3.51 15.91 -16.75
CA ILE A 13 -4.34 14.69 -16.70
C ILE A 13 -4.91 14.36 -18.09
N PHE A 14 -5.10 15.38 -18.94
CA PHE A 14 -5.56 15.24 -20.31
C PHE A 14 -4.43 14.95 -21.32
N HIS A 15 -3.14 14.98 -20.94
CA HIS A 15 -2.08 14.49 -21.83
C HIS A 15 -2.17 12.97 -21.97
N ALA A 16 -2.01 12.47 -23.21
CA ALA A 16 -2.18 11.05 -23.54
C ALA A 16 -1.31 10.11 -22.69
N ALA A 17 -0.11 10.55 -22.27
CA ALA A 17 0.78 9.78 -21.41
C ALA A 17 0.21 9.58 -19.99
N ALA A 18 -0.23 10.65 -19.33
CA ALA A 18 -0.83 10.58 -18.00
C ALA A 18 -2.17 9.82 -18.02
N ARG A 19 -3.00 10.05 -19.05
CA ARG A 19 -4.26 9.32 -19.24
C ARG A 19 -4.04 7.82 -19.46
N ARG A 20 -3.02 7.44 -20.25
CA ARG A 20 -2.67 6.03 -20.51
C ARG A 20 -2.12 5.35 -19.25
N LEU A 21 -1.37 6.08 -18.43
CA LEU A 21 -0.89 5.60 -17.14
C LEU A 21 -2.05 5.42 -16.16
N LEU A 22 -2.97 6.40 -16.10
CA LEU A 22 -4.14 6.39 -15.23
C LEU A 22 -5.17 5.32 -15.63
N VAL A 23 -5.35 5.08 -16.94
CA VAL A 23 -6.17 3.96 -17.42
C VAL A 23 -5.50 2.62 -17.12
N LYS A 24 -4.17 2.52 -17.23
CA LYS A 24 -3.45 1.29 -16.85
C LYS A 24 -3.53 1.02 -15.35
N THR A 25 -3.31 2.01 -14.49
CA THR A 25 -3.52 1.88 -13.03
C THR A 25 -4.93 1.46 -12.72
N LEU A 26 -5.91 2.15 -13.27
CA LEU A 26 -7.31 1.92 -12.97
C LEU A 26 -7.76 0.55 -13.48
N ALA A 27 -7.45 0.21 -14.73
CA ALA A 27 -7.78 -1.10 -15.31
C ALA A 27 -7.12 -2.25 -14.54
N LEU A 28 -5.85 -2.10 -14.17
CA LEU A 28 -5.16 -3.12 -13.38
C LEU A 28 -5.74 -3.20 -11.96
N THR A 29 -6.06 -2.07 -11.34
CA THR A 29 -6.69 -2.02 -10.02
C THR A 29 -8.06 -2.73 -10.04
N LEU A 30 -8.88 -2.45 -11.05
CA LEU A 30 -10.18 -3.09 -11.25
C LEU A 30 -10.03 -4.59 -11.54
N LEU A 31 -9.06 -4.98 -12.37
CA LEU A 31 -8.76 -6.38 -12.67
C LEU A 31 -8.36 -7.15 -11.40
N LEU A 32 -7.48 -6.56 -10.57
CA LEU A 32 -7.06 -7.15 -9.32
C LEU A 32 -8.21 -7.23 -8.31
N PHE A 33 -9.04 -6.19 -8.20
CA PHE A 33 -10.27 -6.23 -7.39
C PHE A 33 -11.19 -7.36 -7.84
N ALA A 34 -11.40 -7.50 -9.15
CA ALA A 34 -12.25 -8.55 -9.70
C ALA A 34 -11.68 -9.95 -9.43
N LEU A 35 -10.40 -10.18 -9.76
CA LEU A 35 -9.76 -11.50 -9.56
C LEU A 35 -9.73 -11.90 -8.10
N LEU A 36 -9.31 -11.00 -7.22
CA LEU A 36 -9.22 -11.31 -5.81
C LEU A 36 -10.61 -11.40 -5.17
N GLY A 37 -11.55 -10.52 -5.55
CA GLY A 37 -12.94 -10.58 -5.06
C GLY A 37 -13.63 -11.89 -5.46
N VAL A 38 -13.49 -12.31 -6.73
CA VAL A 38 -13.99 -13.61 -7.20
C VAL A 38 -13.29 -14.76 -6.49
N GLY A 39 -11.97 -14.70 -6.32
CA GLY A 39 -11.21 -15.74 -5.62
C GLY A 39 -11.63 -15.88 -4.15
N LEU A 40 -11.87 -14.76 -3.47
CA LEU A 40 -12.29 -14.75 -2.06
C LEU A 40 -13.74 -15.24 -1.91
N TRP A 41 -14.63 -14.82 -2.81
CA TRP A 41 -16.00 -15.33 -2.87
C TRP A 41 -16.00 -16.84 -3.15
N ALA A 42 -15.22 -17.31 -4.12
CA ALA A 42 -15.13 -18.71 -4.47
C ALA A 42 -14.55 -19.55 -3.33
N ALA A 43 -13.49 -19.07 -2.66
CA ALA A 43 -12.91 -19.72 -1.49
C ALA A 43 -13.92 -19.82 -0.35
N PHE A 44 -14.61 -18.72 -0.04
CA PHE A 44 -15.65 -18.68 0.99
C PHE A 44 -16.82 -19.62 0.66
N HIS A 45 -17.31 -19.57 -0.58
CA HIS A 45 -18.38 -20.45 -1.06
C HIS A 45 -17.98 -21.92 -1.00
N ALA A 46 -16.76 -22.28 -1.40
CA ALA A 46 -16.24 -23.63 -1.31
C ALA A 46 -16.13 -24.09 0.16
N THR A 47 -15.66 -23.23 1.06
CA THR A 47 -15.59 -23.57 2.50
C THR A 47 -16.98 -23.76 3.11
N ARG A 48 -17.96 -22.90 2.77
CA ARG A 48 -19.36 -23.07 3.17
C ARG A 48 -19.87 -24.46 2.78
N LEU A 49 -19.71 -24.82 1.50
CA LEU A 49 -20.21 -26.09 0.97
C LEU A 49 -19.50 -27.27 1.63
N HIS A 50 -18.19 -27.17 1.84
CA HIS A 50 -17.40 -28.23 2.47
C HIS A 50 -17.79 -28.47 3.93
N PHE A 51 -18.08 -27.41 4.70
CA PHE A 51 -18.47 -27.52 6.10
C PHE A 51 -20.00 -27.65 6.32
N GLY A 52 -20.79 -27.73 5.26
CA GLY A 52 -22.24 -27.93 5.35
C GLY A 52 -23.00 -26.78 6.03
N TRP A 53 -22.46 -25.57 6.02
CA TRP A 53 -23.01 -24.42 6.75
C TRP A 53 -24.35 -23.86 6.19
N GLY A 54 -24.92 -24.49 5.15
CA GLY A 54 -26.07 -23.96 4.40
C GLY A 54 -27.40 -24.73 4.49
N GLU A 55 -27.50 -25.85 5.23
CA GLU A 55 -28.68 -26.74 5.17
C GLU A 55 -29.58 -26.73 6.43
N GLY A 56 -29.60 -25.68 7.25
CA GLY A 56 -30.40 -25.65 8.49
C GLY A 56 -31.28 -24.42 8.70
N ASP A 57 -32.59 -24.65 8.93
CA ASP A 57 -33.65 -23.67 9.27
C ASP A 57 -33.52 -23.01 10.67
N GLY A 58 -32.31 -22.87 11.21
CA GLY A 58 -32.11 -22.37 12.59
C GLY A 58 -31.09 -21.25 12.64
N TRP A 59 -31.54 -20.01 12.88
CA TRP A 59 -30.71 -18.82 13.20
C TRP A 59 -29.61 -18.48 12.16
N GLY A 60 -29.51 -19.26 11.09
CA GLY A 60 -28.41 -19.27 10.11
C GLY A 60 -28.40 -18.02 9.25
N GLY A 61 -29.56 -17.52 8.82
CA GLY A 61 -29.62 -16.37 7.91
C GLY A 61 -28.95 -15.11 8.46
N MET A 62 -29.18 -14.76 9.73
CA MET A 62 -28.64 -13.52 10.32
C MET A 62 -27.20 -13.67 10.81
N ALA A 63 -26.86 -14.79 11.45
CA ALA A 63 -25.49 -15.07 11.91
C ALA A 63 -24.54 -15.32 10.73
N GLU A 64 -24.99 -16.02 9.68
CA GLU A 64 -24.24 -16.22 8.44
C GLU A 64 -24.14 -14.91 7.65
N ALA A 65 -25.20 -14.10 7.56
CA ALA A 65 -25.12 -12.78 6.94
C ALA A 65 -24.14 -11.85 7.69
N ALA A 66 -24.14 -11.89 9.03
CA ALA A 66 -23.20 -11.13 9.85
C ALA A 66 -21.76 -11.64 9.66
N ALA A 67 -21.53 -12.96 9.69
CA ALA A 67 -20.21 -13.54 9.47
C ALA A 67 -19.68 -13.28 8.06
N THR A 68 -20.55 -13.40 7.04
CA THR A 68 -20.22 -13.09 5.64
C THR A 68 -19.95 -11.60 5.46
N GLY A 69 -20.75 -10.73 6.07
CA GLY A 69 -20.54 -9.28 6.06
C GLY A 69 -19.21 -8.91 6.73
N LEU A 70 -18.89 -9.49 7.88
CA LEU A 70 -17.64 -9.26 8.58
C LEU A 70 -16.44 -9.78 7.78
N ALA A 71 -16.56 -10.97 7.18
CA ALA A 71 -15.55 -11.54 6.30
C ALA A 71 -15.35 -10.69 5.03
N MET A 72 -16.42 -10.14 4.45
CA MET A 72 -16.35 -9.24 3.29
C MET A 72 -15.75 -7.88 3.64
N ILE A 73 -16.01 -7.34 4.83
CA ILE A 73 -15.35 -6.12 5.33
C ILE A 73 -13.86 -6.38 5.53
N ALA A 74 -13.50 -7.47 6.21
CA ALA A 74 -12.11 -7.87 6.43
C ALA A 74 -11.38 -8.16 5.10
N ALA A 75 -12.05 -8.80 4.16
CA ALA A 75 -11.56 -9.04 2.81
C ALA A 75 -11.36 -7.74 2.05
N SER A 76 -12.36 -6.86 2.00
CA SER A 76 -12.26 -5.54 1.35
C SER A 76 -11.09 -4.72 1.91
N TRP A 77 -10.86 -4.82 3.22
CA TRP A 77 -9.73 -4.19 3.90
C TRP A 77 -8.37 -4.81 3.51
N LEU A 78 -8.28 -6.13 3.37
CA LEU A 78 -7.07 -6.82 2.93
C LEU A 78 -6.77 -6.57 1.44
N LEU A 79 -7.81 -6.56 0.60
CA LEU A 79 -7.77 -6.22 -0.83
C LEU A 79 -7.26 -4.80 -1.02
N PHE A 80 -7.79 -3.87 -0.22
CA PHE A 80 -7.36 -2.48 -0.19
C PHE A 80 -5.84 -2.35 0.01
N ARG A 81 -5.28 -3.05 1.00
CA ARG A 81 -3.82 -3.03 1.26
C ARG A 81 -3.01 -3.65 0.12
N THR A 82 -3.50 -4.74 -0.46
CA THR A 82 -2.82 -5.46 -1.55
C THR A 82 -2.72 -4.59 -2.79
N ILE A 83 -3.79 -3.86 -3.11
CA ILE A 83 -3.85 -2.94 -4.24
C ILE A 83 -2.98 -1.72 -4.01
N ALA A 84 -2.97 -1.16 -2.79
CA ALA A 84 -2.06 -0.10 -2.41
C ALA A 84 -0.59 -0.48 -2.66
N MET A 85 -0.18 -1.70 -2.27
CA MET A 85 1.20 -2.16 -2.49
C MET A 85 1.52 -2.43 -3.97
N LEU A 86 0.56 -2.94 -4.73
CA LEU A 86 0.70 -3.16 -6.17
C LEU A 86 0.86 -1.85 -6.94
N VAL A 87 0.00 -0.87 -6.64
CA VAL A 87 0.11 0.49 -7.20
C VAL A 87 1.43 1.13 -6.76
N MET A 88 1.80 1.03 -5.49
CA MET A 88 3.11 1.52 -5.04
C MET A 88 4.27 0.88 -5.83
N GLY A 89 4.27 -0.44 -6.02
CA GLY A 89 5.32 -1.14 -6.75
C GLY A 89 5.41 -0.81 -8.24
N LEU A 90 4.30 -0.40 -8.87
CA LEU A 90 4.25 -0.05 -10.29
C LEU A 90 4.61 1.41 -10.58
N PHE A 91 4.26 2.32 -9.67
CA PHE A 91 4.44 3.77 -9.87
C PHE A 91 5.60 4.37 -9.08
N ALA A 92 6.14 3.64 -8.10
CA ALA A 92 7.24 4.16 -7.28
C ALA A 92 8.44 4.56 -8.14
N ASP A 93 8.86 3.73 -9.10
CA ASP A 93 10.04 4.03 -9.92
C ASP A 93 9.87 5.31 -10.75
N ASP A 94 8.73 5.47 -11.42
CA ASP A 94 8.41 6.66 -12.23
C ASP A 94 8.29 7.92 -11.36
N VAL A 95 7.64 7.83 -10.19
CA VAL A 95 7.49 8.95 -9.26
C VAL A 95 8.82 9.34 -8.65
N ILE A 96 9.64 8.37 -8.24
CA ILE A 96 10.98 8.61 -7.69
C ILE A 96 11.83 9.33 -8.73
N GLU A 97 11.85 8.85 -9.97
CA GLU A 97 12.62 9.48 -11.05
C GLU A 97 12.13 10.90 -11.36
N ALA A 98 10.81 11.13 -11.36
CA ALA A 98 10.26 12.46 -11.55
C ALA A 98 10.67 13.43 -10.43
N VAL A 99 10.60 13.01 -9.16
CA VAL A 99 10.99 13.83 -8.00
C VAL A 99 12.50 14.08 -7.97
N GLU A 100 13.31 13.08 -8.31
CA GLU A 100 14.77 13.24 -8.43
C GLU A 100 15.12 14.29 -9.48
N ARG A 101 14.55 14.22 -10.68
CA ARG A 101 14.82 15.18 -11.76
C ARG A 101 14.40 16.61 -11.41
N ASP A 102 13.27 16.76 -10.74
CA ASP A 102 12.70 18.07 -10.40
C ASP A 102 13.41 18.73 -9.20
N THR A 103 13.52 18.00 -8.07
CA THR A 103 14.04 18.58 -6.82
C THR A 103 15.55 18.36 -6.62
N TYR A 104 16.10 17.27 -7.14
CA TYR A 104 17.50 16.87 -6.94
C TYR A 104 18.22 16.55 -8.26
N PRO A 105 18.31 17.50 -9.22
CA PRO A 105 18.87 17.24 -10.55
C PRO A 105 20.32 16.74 -10.52
N GLN A 106 21.06 17.04 -9.45
CA GLN A 106 22.41 16.52 -9.18
C GLN A 106 22.48 15.05 -8.69
N ALA A 107 21.35 14.40 -8.39
CA ALA A 107 21.30 13.01 -7.94
C ALA A 107 21.23 12.07 -9.16
N VAL A 108 22.30 11.32 -9.41
CA VAL A 108 22.34 10.30 -10.47
C VAL A 108 21.88 8.96 -9.88
N GLY A 109 20.57 8.73 -9.87
CA GLY A 109 19.99 7.47 -9.42
C GLY A 109 20.34 6.32 -10.37
N ARG A 110 20.69 5.14 -9.82
CA ARG A 110 20.85 3.93 -10.64
C ARG A 110 19.49 3.29 -10.90
N PRO A 111 19.12 2.98 -12.16
CA PRO A 111 17.88 2.28 -12.45
C PRO A 111 17.91 0.89 -11.79
N VAL A 112 16.84 0.56 -11.07
CA VAL A 112 16.66 -0.75 -10.47
C VAL A 112 16.10 -1.65 -11.56
N GLY A 113 16.88 -2.62 -12.04
CA GLY A 113 16.44 -3.51 -13.12
C GLY A 113 15.19 -4.32 -12.72
N TYR A 114 14.31 -4.60 -13.69
CA TYR A 114 13.02 -5.30 -13.49
C TYR A 114 13.10 -6.56 -12.63
N ALA A 115 14.15 -7.37 -12.80
CA ALA A 115 14.37 -8.59 -12.01
C ALA A 115 14.57 -8.31 -10.51
N ARG A 116 15.23 -7.19 -10.18
CA ARG A 116 15.46 -6.78 -8.79
C ARG A 116 14.19 -6.21 -8.18
N SER A 117 13.43 -5.41 -8.93
CA SER A 117 12.10 -4.91 -8.52
C SER A 117 11.13 -6.06 -8.25
N PHE A 118 11.12 -7.11 -9.08
CA PHE A 118 10.32 -8.31 -8.85
C PHE A 118 10.72 -9.07 -7.57
N HIS A 119 12.02 -9.22 -7.31
CA HIS A 119 12.50 -9.84 -6.08
C HIS A 119 12.09 -9.04 -4.83
N TYR A 120 12.17 -7.71 -4.87
CA TYR A 120 11.70 -6.85 -3.77
C TYR A 120 10.20 -6.97 -3.55
N ALA A 121 9.40 -7.02 -4.63
CA ALA A 121 7.97 -7.23 -4.54
C ALA A 121 7.64 -8.58 -3.87
N LEU A 122 8.29 -9.67 -4.28
CA LEU A 122 8.04 -10.99 -3.69
C LEU A 122 8.44 -11.04 -2.21
N ARG A 123 9.57 -10.43 -1.84
CA ARG A 123 10.02 -10.33 -0.45
C ARG A 123 9.09 -9.46 0.40
N SER A 124 8.56 -8.38 -0.17
CA SER A 124 7.56 -7.52 0.47
C SER A 124 6.27 -8.28 0.73
N VAL A 125 5.76 -9.03 -0.26
CA VAL A 125 4.58 -9.90 -0.13
C VAL A 125 4.78 -10.92 0.99
N GLY A 126 5.88 -11.68 0.96
CA GLY A 126 6.16 -12.69 1.99
C GLY A 126 6.27 -12.09 3.40
N ARG A 127 6.96 -10.95 3.54
CA ARG A 127 7.07 -10.22 4.81
C ARG A 127 5.70 -9.75 5.29
N THR A 128 4.90 -9.18 4.39
CA THR A 128 3.54 -8.73 4.66
C THR A 128 2.67 -9.87 5.17
N LEU A 129 2.67 -11.01 4.48
CA LEU A 129 1.89 -12.17 4.87
C LEU A 129 2.31 -12.68 6.26
N GLY A 130 3.62 -12.83 6.49
CA GLY A 130 4.16 -13.30 7.76
C GLY A 130 3.81 -12.41 8.94
N TRP A 131 3.97 -11.08 8.80
CA TRP A 131 3.62 -10.14 9.86
C TRP A 131 2.13 -10.04 10.14
N ASN A 132 1.28 -10.16 9.11
CA ASN A 132 -0.16 -10.16 9.33
C ASN A 132 -0.61 -11.45 10.01
N LEU A 133 -0.04 -12.60 9.64
CA LEU A 133 -0.32 -13.88 10.30
C LEU A 133 0.10 -13.85 11.78
N LEU A 134 1.26 -13.27 12.08
CA LEU A 134 1.71 -13.06 13.47
C LEU A 134 0.85 -12.07 14.24
N ALA A 135 0.29 -11.06 13.57
CA ALA A 135 -0.56 -10.06 14.19
C ALA A 135 -2.01 -10.55 14.42
N LEU A 136 -2.46 -11.59 13.74
CA LEU A 136 -3.84 -12.11 13.84
C LEU A 136 -4.28 -12.43 15.29
N PRO A 137 -3.51 -13.16 16.11
CA PRO A 137 -3.88 -13.39 17.51
C PRO A 137 -4.04 -12.07 18.29
N GLY A 138 -3.17 -11.10 18.01
CA GLY A 138 -3.25 -9.76 18.61
C GLY A 138 -4.47 -8.98 18.15
N TYR A 139 -4.85 -9.07 16.87
CA TYR A 139 -6.06 -8.44 16.33
C TYR A 139 -7.32 -9.01 16.99
N VAL A 140 -7.38 -10.32 17.20
CA VAL A 140 -8.51 -10.98 17.88
C VAL A 140 -8.58 -10.57 19.35
N LEU A 141 -7.45 -10.56 20.06
CA LEU A 141 -7.41 -10.20 21.48
C LEU A 141 -7.77 -8.72 21.71
N LEU A 142 -7.25 -7.83 20.88
CA LEU A 142 -7.45 -6.39 21.02
C LEU A 142 -8.81 -5.92 20.50
N LEU A 143 -9.57 -6.79 19.83
CA LEU A 143 -10.92 -6.50 19.33
C LEU A 143 -11.85 -6.09 20.47
N VAL A 144 -11.66 -6.66 21.67
CA VAL A 144 -12.40 -6.32 22.89
C VAL A 144 -12.22 -4.84 23.28
N THR A 145 -11.06 -4.25 22.98
CA THR A 145 -10.76 -2.86 23.35
C THR A 145 -11.23 -1.83 22.32
N GLY A 146 -11.60 -2.24 21.10
CA GLY A 146 -11.97 -1.38 19.98
C GLY A 146 -10.81 -0.58 19.37
N PHE A 147 -10.03 0.13 20.19
CA PHE A 147 -8.91 0.97 19.74
C PHE A 147 -7.59 0.20 19.59
N GLY A 148 -7.39 -0.86 20.38
CA GLY A 148 -6.16 -1.65 20.35
C GLY A 148 -5.91 -2.31 19.00
N THR A 149 -6.98 -2.78 18.33
CA THR A 149 -6.89 -3.39 17.00
C THR A 149 -6.38 -2.39 15.97
N ILE A 150 -6.91 -1.16 16.01
CA ILE A 150 -6.50 -0.07 15.10
C ILE A 150 -5.04 0.33 15.36
N GLY A 151 -4.66 0.45 16.64
CA GLY A 151 -3.28 0.76 17.02
C GLY A 151 -2.28 -0.30 16.55
N LEU A 152 -2.58 -1.58 16.80
CA LEU A 152 -1.72 -2.68 16.33
C LEU A 152 -1.67 -2.74 14.80
N PHE A 153 -2.82 -2.51 14.13
CA PHE A 153 -2.89 -2.46 12.68
C PHE A 153 -1.97 -1.36 12.13
N LEU A 154 -2.07 -0.14 12.65
CA LEU A 154 -1.22 0.97 12.24
C LEU A 154 0.25 0.70 12.52
N ALA A 155 0.60 0.13 13.68
CA ALA A 155 1.98 -0.17 14.03
C ALA A 155 2.63 -1.20 13.08
N VAL A 156 1.91 -2.29 12.78
CA VAL A 156 2.37 -3.32 11.84
C VAL A 156 2.51 -2.75 10.43
N ASN A 157 1.52 -2.00 9.97
CA ASN A 157 1.55 -1.37 8.64
C ASN A 157 2.65 -0.31 8.52
N ALA A 158 2.86 0.49 9.55
CA ALA A 158 3.93 1.48 9.59
C ALA A 158 5.31 0.84 9.44
N TYR A 159 5.54 -0.28 10.14
CA TYR A 159 6.79 -1.01 10.00
C TYR A 159 6.99 -1.58 8.58
N LEU A 160 5.96 -2.24 8.05
CA LEU A 160 6.01 -2.88 6.73
C LEU A 160 6.22 -1.86 5.62
N LEU A 161 5.35 -0.85 5.57
CA LEU A 161 5.33 0.16 4.53
C LEU A 161 6.58 1.05 4.59
N GLY A 162 7.03 1.40 5.80
CA GLY A 162 8.28 2.14 6.00
C GLY A 162 9.50 1.39 5.46
N ARG A 163 9.50 0.06 5.58
CA ARG A 163 10.56 -0.77 5.00
C ARG A 163 10.44 -0.91 3.49
N ASP A 164 9.23 -1.08 2.96
CA ASP A 164 9.00 -1.14 1.51
C ASP A 164 9.44 0.16 0.83
N LEU A 165 9.12 1.31 1.42
CA LEU A 165 9.55 2.63 0.92
C LEU A 165 11.07 2.81 0.95
N ALA A 166 11.74 2.34 2.00
CA ALA A 166 13.20 2.37 2.07
C ALA A 166 13.83 1.45 1.01
N ASP A 167 13.28 0.23 0.84
CA ASP A 167 13.74 -0.75 -0.15
C ASP A 167 13.59 -0.21 -1.60
N MET A 168 12.71 0.76 -1.85
CA MET A 168 12.53 1.41 -3.17
C MET A 168 13.62 2.44 -3.49
N VAL A 169 14.07 3.22 -2.50
CA VAL A 169 14.96 4.39 -2.74
C VAL A 169 16.42 4.08 -2.36
N GLU A 170 16.67 3.34 -1.28
CA GLU A 170 18.04 3.01 -0.81
C GLU A 170 18.91 2.35 -1.89
N PRO A 171 18.43 1.36 -2.67
CA PRO A 171 19.25 0.71 -3.70
C PRO A 171 19.66 1.61 -4.87
N ARG A 172 18.92 2.70 -5.10
CA ARG A 172 19.21 3.67 -6.17
C ARG A 172 20.42 4.55 -5.84
N HIS A 173 20.71 4.71 -4.53
CA HIS A 173 21.76 5.58 -4.01
C HIS A 173 22.65 4.85 -2.98
N PRO A 174 23.46 3.86 -3.38
CA PRO A 174 24.25 3.04 -2.46
C PRO A 174 25.33 3.83 -1.68
N GLY A 175 25.68 5.03 -2.13
CA GLY A 175 26.63 5.93 -1.45
C GLY A 175 26.01 6.79 -0.35
N LEU A 176 24.71 6.66 -0.06
CA LEU A 176 24.03 7.39 1.01
C LEU A 176 23.86 6.54 2.26
N PRO A 177 23.88 7.16 3.45
CA PRO A 177 23.55 6.45 4.68
C PRO A 177 22.09 5.94 4.59
N PRO A 178 21.82 4.70 5.03
CA PRO A 178 20.48 4.15 5.01
C PRO A 178 19.56 4.91 5.96
N ILE A 179 18.25 4.93 5.66
CA ILE A 179 17.26 5.64 6.47
C ILE A 179 17.22 5.02 7.87
N GLY A 180 17.27 5.85 8.91
CA GLY A 180 17.22 5.36 10.31
C GLY A 180 15.92 4.61 10.62
N ARG A 181 15.97 3.63 11.55
CA ARG A 181 14.80 2.79 11.89
C ARG A 181 13.57 3.60 12.32
N GLY A 182 13.77 4.67 13.11
CA GLY A 182 12.70 5.58 13.52
C GLY A 182 12.07 6.33 12.35
N ASN A 183 12.89 6.90 11.47
CA ASN A 183 12.40 7.61 10.28
C ASN A 183 11.67 6.67 9.31
N ARG A 184 12.15 5.43 9.13
CA ARG A 184 11.42 4.42 8.33
C ARG A 184 10.03 4.17 8.92
N TRP A 185 9.95 3.93 10.22
CA TRP A 185 8.67 3.68 10.88
C TRP A 185 7.73 4.88 10.76
N LEU A 186 8.23 6.10 10.95
CA LEU A 186 7.43 7.32 10.83
C LEU A 186 6.92 7.54 9.40
N MET A 187 7.76 7.34 8.39
CA MET A 187 7.35 7.38 6.98
C MET A 187 6.25 6.36 6.70
N GLY A 188 6.40 5.14 7.21
CA GLY A 188 5.38 4.11 7.06
C GLY A 188 4.10 4.46 7.79
N LEU A 189 4.17 5.06 8.98
CA LEU A 189 3.01 5.48 9.75
C LEU A 189 2.22 6.57 9.01
N VAL A 190 2.90 7.63 8.57
CA VAL A 190 2.27 8.71 7.78
C VAL A 190 1.61 8.13 6.53
N SER A 191 2.33 7.25 5.83
CA SER A 191 1.80 6.59 4.64
C SER A 191 0.56 5.75 4.96
N ALA A 192 0.60 4.93 6.02
CA ALA A 192 -0.52 4.11 6.45
C ALA A 192 -1.75 4.96 6.82
N LEU A 193 -1.55 6.12 7.44
CA LEU A 193 -2.63 7.06 7.76
C LEU A 193 -3.22 7.69 6.48
N LEU A 194 -2.40 8.05 5.49
CA LEU A 194 -2.88 8.58 4.20
C LEU A 194 -3.73 7.55 3.46
N PHE A 195 -3.35 6.27 3.51
CA PHE A 195 -4.14 5.19 2.94
C PHE A 195 -5.50 5.01 3.64
N LEU A 196 -5.60 5.33 4.93
CA LEU A 196 -6.84 5.17 5.68
C LEU A 196 -7.95 6.14 5.25
N ILE A 197 -7.59 7.28 4.67
CA ILE A 197 -8.53 8.34 4.31
C ILE A 197 -9.03 8.11 2.86
N PRO A 198 -10.35 7.91 2.65
CA PRO A 198 -10.92 7.79 1.31
C PRO A 198 -10.58 9.02 0.44
N LEU A 199 -10.43 8.82 -0.87
CA LEU A 199 -9.99 9.83 -1.85
C LEU A 199 -8.52 10.27 -1.71
N VAL A 200 -8.05 10.53 -0.49
CA VAL A 200 -6.63 10.85 -0.22
C VAL A 200 -5.74 9.65 -0.54
N ASN A 201 -6.24 8.43 -0.30
CA ASN A 201 -5.57 7.19 -0.63
C ASN A 201 -5.18 7.02 -2.11
N LEU A 202 -5.82 7.74 -3.05
CA LEU A 202 -5.43 7.77 -4.46
C LEU A 202 -4.08 8.47 -4.66
N LEU A 203 -3.77 9.43 -3.80
CA LEU A 203 -2.53 10.20 -3.83
C LEU A 203 -1.46 9.58 -2.92
N ALA A 204 -1.87 8.80 -1.91
CA ALA A 204 -0.96 8.20 -0.94
C ALA A 204 0.27 7.52 -1.57
N PRO A 205 0.18 6.71 -2.65
CA PRO A 205 1.35 6.10 -3.26
C PRO A 205 2.40 7.11 -3.74
N ILE A 206 1.94 8.16 -4.42
CA ILE A 206 2.79 9.21 -4.97
C ILE A 206 3.47 9.98 -3.84
N TRP A 207 2.69 10.34 -2.81
CA TRP A 207 3.19 11.07 -1.64
C TRP A 207 4.20 10.25 -0.83
N SER A 208 3.93 8.97 -0.62
CA SER A 208 4.82 8.07 0.10
C SER A 208 6.16 7.89 -0.62
N ALA A 209 6.14 7.70 -1.95
CA ALA A 209 7.35 7.59 -2.75
C ALA A 209 8.18 8.88 -2.72
N ALA A 210 7.54 10.05 -2.92
CA ALA A 210 8.21 11.35 -2.83
C ALA A 210 8.82 11.59 -1.45
N MET A 211 8.08 11.28 -0.38
CA MET A 211 8.58 11.39 1.00
C MET A 211 9.83 10.52 1.22
N ALA A 212 9.87 9.30 0.67
CA ALA A 212 11.03 8.43 0.77
C ALA A 212 12.27 9.02 0.09
N VAL A 213 12.10 9.64 -1.08
CA VAL A 213 13.17 10.35 -1.79
C VAL A 213 13.69 11.52 -0.96
N HIS A 214 12.79 12.36 -0.43
CA HIS A 214 13.18 13.49 0.41
C HIS A 214 13.84 13.06 1.72
N MET A 215 13.40 11.95 2.32
CA MET A 215 14.03 11.45 3.54
C MET A 215 15.47 11.00 3.29
N LEU A 216 15.73 10.35 2.15
CA LEU A 216 17.07 9.87 1.79
C LEU A 216 17.97 11.01 1.28
N LEU A 217 17.50 11.81 0.32
CA LEU A 217 18.28 12.86 -0.33
C LEU A 217 18.30 14.18 0.45
N GLY A 218 17.22 14.51 1.17
CA GLY A 218 17.14 15.68 2.04
C GLY A 218 18.06 15.59 3.26
N SER A 219 18.45 14.38 3.68
CA SER A 219 19.50 14.17 4.68
C SER A 219 20.84 14.85 4.32
N LYS A 220 21.13 15.07 3.03
CA LYS A 220 22.33 15.77 2.57
C LYS A 220 22.29 17.30 2.75
N ARG A 221 21.11 17.88 3.04
CA ARG A 221 20.92 19.34 3.10
C ARG A 221 21.00 19.94 4.50
N LYS A 222 21.24 19.18 5.57
CA LYS A 222 21.57 19.81 6.86
C LYS A 222 22.97 20.40 6.74
N PRO A 223 23.13 21.74 6.71
CA PRO A 223 24.43 22.30 7.03
C PRO A 223 24.71 21.92 8.48
N VAL A 224 25.93 21.44 8.73
CA VAL A 224 26.50 21.40 10.08
C VAL A 224 26.50 22.82 10.64
#